data_AF-A0A929EFL9-F1
#
_entry.id   AF-A0A929EFL9-F1
#
_cell.length_a   1.000
_cell.length_b   1.000
_cell.length_c   1.000
_cell.angle_alpha   90.00
_cell.angle_beta   90.00
_cell.angle_gamma   90.00
#
_symmetry.space_group_name_H-M   'P 1'
#
loop_
_entity.id
_entity.type
_entity.pdbx_description
1 polymer ?
#
loop_
_entity_poly.entity_id
_entity_poly.type
_entity_poly.pdbx_seq_one_letter_code
_entity_poly.pdbx_strand_id
1 'polypeptide(L)' 'FVEDVKNIDEDYLQDIACIALNMLPARYVRHDVDMAFFLTSKERSEMEKAINDAVLKAKVHVDAQYHSEDRPNTFQQA' A
#
# COMPACT_ATOMS: atom_id res chain seq x y z
N PHE A 1 7.69 -7.83 11.20
CA PHE A 1 7.20 -6.89 10.15
C PHE A 1 7.93 -7.08 8.83
N VAL A 2 9.25 -6.84 8.70
CA VAL A 2 9.93 -6.99 7.40
C VAL A 2 10.29 -8.45 7.05
N GLU A 3 10.46 -9.32 8.05
CA GLU A 3 10.83 -10.73 7.82
C GLU A 3 9.63 -11.64 7.46
N ASP A 4 8.42 -11.28 7.87
CA ASP A 4 7.21 -12.08 7.64
C ASP A 4 6.66 -11.98 6.21
N VAL A 5 7.12 -10.98 5.44
CA VAL A 5 6.66 -10.71 4.06
C VAL A 5 7.08 -11.81 3.08
N LYS A 6 8.16 -12.55 3.38
CA LYS A 6 8.73 -13.55 2.46
C LYS A 6 7.81 -14.74 2.16
N ASN A 7 6.78 -14.98 2.97
CA ASN A 7 5.84 -16.10 2.80
C ASN A 7 4.39 -15.62 2.61
N ILE A 8 4.18 -14.32 2.39
CA ILE A 8 2.87 -13.79 2.06
C ILE A 8 2.72 -13.84 0.54
N ASP A 9 1.55 -14.29 0.09
CA ASP A 9 1.18 -14.31 -1.32
C ASP A 9 1.44 -12.94 -1.96
N GLU A 10 2.14 -12.94 -3.09
CA GLU A 10 2.55 -11.72 -3.77
C GLU A 10 1.32 -10.93 -4.25
N ASP A 11 0.30 -11.64 -4.73
CA ASP A 11 -0.96 -11.05 -5.19
C ASP A 11 -1.71 -10.37 -4.03
N TYR A 12 -1.67 -10.95 -2.83
CA TYR A 12 -2.25 -10.36 -1.62
C TYR A 12 -1.57 -9.04 -1.23
N LEU A 13 -0.24 -8.99 -1.32
CA LEU A 13 0.50 -7.76 -1.04
C LEU A 13 0.25 -6.69 -2.12
N GLN A 14 0.16 -7.10 -3.38
CA GLN A 14 -0.13 -6.19 -4.50
C GLN A 14 -1.52 -5.55 -4.35
N ASP A 15 -2.54 -6.32 -3.98
CA ASP A 15 -3.89 -5.82 -3.71
C ASP A 15 -3.90 -4.78 -2.59
N ILE A 16 -3.26 -5.10 -1.46
CA ILE A 16 -3.16 -4.17 -0.33
C ILE A 16 -2.46 -2.89 -0.75
N ALA A 17 -1.33 -3.00 -1.46
CA ALA A 17 -0.58 -1.85 -1.93
C ALA A 17 -1.42 -0.99 -2.88
N CYS A 18 -2.11 -1.60 -3.85
CA CYS A 18 -2.95 -0.91 -4.82
C CYS A 18 -4.07 -0.11 -4.12
N ILE A 19 -4.80 -0.75 -3.21
CA ILE A 19 -5.90 -0.11 -2.49
C ILE A 19 -5.36 0.99 -1.56
N ALA A 20 -4.27 0.72 -0.83
CA ALA A 20 -3.65 1.70 0.06
C ALA A 20 -3.17 2.96 -0.69
N LEU A 21 -2.51 2.79 -1.84
CA LEU A 21 -2.03 3.91 -2.66
C LEU A 21 -3.18 4.75 -3.21
N ASN A 22 -4.29 4.13 -3.62
CA ASN A 22 -5.46 4.83 -4.12
C ASN A 22 -6.21 5.64 -3.04
N MET A 23 -6.00 5.34 -1.76
CA MET A 23 -6.56 6.13 -0.65
C MET A 23 -5.73 7.35 -0.28
N LEU A 24 -4.49 7.43 -0.75
CA LEU A 24 -3.56 8.50 -0.42
C LEU A 24 -3.57 9.59 -1.52
N PRO A 25 -3.34 10.86 -1.15
CA PRO A 25 -3.25 11.92 -2.16
C PRO A 25 -2.05 11.67 -3.07
N ALA A 26 -2.28 11.66 -4.39
CA ALA A 26 -1.22 11.55 -5.36
C ALA A 26 -0.25 12.73 -5.23
N ARG A 27 1.06 12.43 -5.16
CA ARG A 27 2.12 13.42 -5.08
C ARG A 27 3.11 13.19 -6.21
N TYR A 28 3.27 14.20 -7.06
CA TYR A 28 4.31 14.18 -8.07
C TYR A 28 5.66 14.43 -7.40
N VAL A 29 6.53 13.43 -7.40
CA VAL A 29 7.91 13.55 -6.94
C VAL A 29 8.81 13.61 -8.16
N ARG A 30 9.51 14.74 -8.35
CA ARG A 30 10.42 14.93 -9.48
C ARG A 30 11.84 14.44 -9.17
N HIS A 31 12.33 14.74 -7.96
CA HIS A 31 13.59 14.22 -7.45
C HIS A 31 13.39 13.73 -6.01
N ASP A 32 13.99 12.59 -5.64
CA ASP A 32 13.82 11.99 -4.32
C ASP A 32 14.27 12.91 -3.17
N VAL A 33 15.25 13.78 -3.47
CA VAL A 33 15.72 14.83 -2.56
C VAL A 33 14.62 15.86 -2.25
N ASP A 34 13.74 16.18 -3.20
CA ASP A 34 12.71 17.20 -3.01
C ASP A 34 11.78 16.80 -1.85
N MET A 35 11.39 15.53 -1.73
CA MET A 35 10.45 15.12 -0.69
C MET A 35 11.04 15.19 0.73
N ALA A 36 12.34 14.92 0.90
CA ALA A 36 12.99 14.97 2.20
C ALA A 36 13.32 16.39 2.67
N PHE A 37 13.60 17.32 1.75
CA PHE A 37 13.94 18.71 2.08
C PHE A 37 12.72 19.63 2.18
N PHE A 38 11.63 19.35 1.47
CA PHE A 38 10.42 20.20 1.47
C PHE A 38 9.37 19.79 2.50
N LEU A 39 9.48 18.63 3.14
CA LEU A 39 8.57 18.22 4.21
C LEU A 39 9.07 18.68 5.57
N THR A 40 8.25 19.45 6.28
CA THR A 40 8.46 19.69 7.71
C THR A 40 8.27 18.39 8.50
N SER A 41 8.87 18.29 9.69
CA SER A 41 8.70 17.13 10.57
C SER A 41 7.23 16.84 10.88
N LYS A 42 6.40 17.89 10.94
CA LYS A 42 4.95 17.77 11.15
C LYS A 42 4.26 17.11 9.95
N GLU A 43 4.50 17.62 8.74
CA GLU A 43 3.89 17.07 7.52
C GLU A 43 4.34 15.63 7.25
N ARG A 44 5.61 15.32 7.56
CA ARG A 44 6.11 13.94 7.51
C ARG A 44 5.36 13.04 8.50
N SER A 45 5.16 13.48 9.75
CA SER A 45 4.41 12.70 10.74
C SER A 45 2.95 12.50 10.34
N GLU A 46 2.31 13.52 9.77
CA GLU A 46 0.94 13.43 9.26
C GLU A 46 0.85 12.47 8.06
N MET A 47 1.83 12.51 7.15
CA MET A 47 1.94 11.58 6.03
C MET A 47 2.14 10.15 6.50
N GLU A 48 3.05 9.91 7.44
CA GLU A 48 3.29 8.58 8.01
C GLU A 48 2.03 8.03 8.69
N LYS A 49 1.27 8.86 9.42
CA LYS A 49 -0.02 8.46 9.98
C LYS A 49 -1.03 8.09 8.89
N ALA A 50 -1.17 8.92 7.87
CA ALA A 50 -2.08 8.66 6.75
C ALA A 50 -1.74 7.36 6.01
N ILE A 51 -0.44 7.10 5.78
CA ILE A 51 0.04 5.85 5.18
C ILE A 51 -0.33 4.65 6.04
N ASN A 52 -0.06 4.69 7.34
CA ASN A 52 -0.40 3.60 8.26
C ASN A 52 -1.91 3.31 8.27
N ASP A 53 -2.74 4.36 8.35
CA ASP A 53 -4.19 4.22 8.32
C ASP A 53 -4.69 3.63 6.99
N ALA A 54 -4.10 4.07 5.87
CA ALA A 54 -4.45 3.55 4.54
C ALA A 54 -4.10 2.06 4.42
N VAL A 55 -2.89 1.65 4.84
CA VAL A 55 -2.47 0.24 4.78
C VAL A 55 -3.37 -0.64 5.67
N LEU A 56 -3.72 -0.18 6.87
CA LEU A 56 -4.63 -0.92 7.76
C LEU A 56 -6.02 -1.10 7.15
N LYS A 57 -6.59 -0.03 6.57
CA LYS A 57 -7.90 -0.09 5.88
C LYS A 57 -7.86 -1.01 4.66
N ALA A 58 -6.79 -0.92 3.87
CA ALA A 58 -6.59 -1.78 2.71
C ALA A 58 -6.52 -3.25 3.13
N LYS A 59 -5.74 -3.57 4.16
CA LYS A 59 -5.66 -4.94 4.70
C LYS A 59 -7.04 -5.47 5.10
N VAL A 60 -7.83 -4.70 5.85
CA VAL A 60 -9.19 -5.11 6.24
C VAL A 60 -10.08 -5.36 5.03
N HIS A 61 -10.00 -4.51 4.01
CA HIS A 61 -10.77 -4.69 2.77
C HIS A 61 -10.36 -5.96 2.04
N VAL A 62 -9.06 -6.20 1.92
CA VAL A 62 -8.50 -7.37 1.24
C VAL A 62 -8.84 -8.65 2.02
N ASP A 63 -8.61 -8.69 3.35
CA ASP A 63 -8.96 -9.82 4.21
C ASP A 63 -10.43 -10.25 4.06
N ALA A 64 -11.35 -9.28 3.96
CA ALA A 64 -12.77 -9.56 3.79
C ALA A 64 -13.09 -10.24 2.44
N GLN A 65 -12.32 -9.94 1.39
CA GLN A 65 -12.51 -10.49 0.03
C GLN A 65 -11.75 -11.80 -0.18
N TYR A 66 -10.67 -12.06 0.58
CA TYR A 66 -9.85 -13.28 0.46
C TYR A 66 -10.51 -14.54 1.03
N HIS A 67 -11.61 -14.42 1.79
CA HIS A 67 -12.37 -15.58 2.28
C HIS A 67 -13.39 -16.12 1.27
N SER A 68 -13.65 -15.40 0.19
CA SER A 68 -14.47 -15.85 -0.93
C SER A 68 -13.59 -16.05 -2.16
N GLU A 69 -13.33 -17.33 -2.46
CA GLU A 69 -12.92 -17.86 -3.77
C GLU A 69 -11.41 -17.89 -4.10
N ASP A 70 -10.97 -19.11 -4.46
CA ASP A 70 -9.90 -19.41 -5.41
C ASP A 70 -9.88 -18.34 -6.51
N ARG A 71 -8.87 -17.47 -6.52
CA ARG A 71 -8.73 -16.51 -7.60
C ARG A 71 -8.00 -17.16 -8.77
N PRO A 72 -8.57 -17.15 -9.98
CA PRO A 72 -7.81 -17.49 -11.17
C PRO A 72 -6.82 -16.35 -11.45
N ASN A 73 -5.57 -16.72 -11.77
CA ASN A 73 -4.50 -15.81 -12.18
C ASN A 73 -5.00 -14.86 -13.27
N THR A 74 -5.38 -13.64 -12.90
CA THR A 74 -5.89 -12.64 -13.85
C THR A 74 -4.75 -12.08 -14.73
N PHE A 75 -3.49 -12.28 -14.32
CA PHE A 75 -2.30 -11.83 -15.04
C PHE A 75 -1.68 -12.86 -15.99
N GLN A 76 -2.25 -14.07 -16.15
CA GLN A 76 -1.79 -15.06 -17.13
C GLN A 76 -2.57 -15.07 -18.46
N GLN A 77 -3.46 -14.10 -18.69
CA GLN A 77 -4.10 -13.86 -20.00
C GLN A 77 -3.64 -12.53 -20.60
N ALA A 78 -2.40 -12.48 -21.06
CA ALA A 78 -1.92 -11.50 -22.04
C ALA A 78 -0.74 -12.06 -22.83
#